data_AF-A0A3B0X1Q6-F1
#
_entry.id   AF-A0A3B0X1Q6-F1
#
_cell.length_a   1.000
_cell.length_b   1.000
_cell.length_c   1.000
_cell.angle_alpha   90.00
_cell.angle_beta   90.00
_cell.angle_gamma   90.00
#
_symmetry.space_group_name_H-M   'P 1'
#
loop_
_entity.id
_entity.type
_entity.pdbx_description
1 polymer ?
#
loop_
_entity_poly.entity_id
_entity_poly.type
_entity_poly.pdbx_seq_one_letter_code
_entity_poly.pdbx_strand_id
1 'polypeptide(L)'
;MKQRHILTDLPFILLFCGVVFLAHPLTIIGDANAGLPAQPIVSESAISKSTISEQQAISAVFNRIEQHDKNIVVNNRNHRVTFDENGVNFTPTQGPNWHWQVKHMKSVTPIVNKRVVEYIHPQYTERYLLKPQTIEQRFIIDKPYTAKNDLVIEGVINSAGKFSQTDTGWRWHDATGAVNLGQVTVFDAKGTILPATMHTTATHSRITVAASDLHGAHYPVTVDPEIGSDIRLSDMGSDSDASFGAFNPAVAYNASNNEYFVVWRGDDDTGLLVDNENEIFGQRVNGTTGAEIGSDIRLSDMGSDGDALFDAFNPAVAYNASNNEYFVVWSGDDDTGSLVDNENEIYGQRVNGATGAEIGSDIRLSDMGSD
;
A
#
# COMPACT_ATOMS: atom_id res chain seq x y z
N MET A 1 -9.16 -73.93 30.92
CA MET A 1 -10.41 -73.16 31.16
C MET A 1 -10.30 -71.90 30.33
N LYS A 2 -11.11 -71.64 29.28
CA LYS A 2 -12.51 -71.11 29.31
C LYS A 2 -12.65 -69.92 30.29
N GLN A 3 -13.16 -68.73 29.96
CA GLN A 3 -13.64 -68.05 28.71
C GLN A 3 -13.63 -66.51 29.01
N ARG A 4 -13.94 -65.51 28.16
CA ARG A 4 -14.70 -65.39 26.88
C ARG A 4 -14.16 -64.19 26.03
N HIS A 5 -15.00 -63.55 25.21
CA HIS A 5 -14.74 -62.33 24.41
C HIS A 5 -15.41 -61.08 25.01
N ILE A 6 -15.06 -59.89 24.49
CA ILE A 6 -15.96 -58.97 23.75
C ILE A 6 -15.11 -58.05 22.84
N LEU A 7 -15.54 -57.84 21.58
CA LEU A 7 -15.10 -56.74 20.70
C LEU A 7 -16.12 -55.61 20.80
N THR A 8 -15.68 -54.35 20.67
CA THR A 8 -16.39 -53.31 19.89
C THR A 8 -15.44 -52.14 19.58
N ASP A 9 -15.02 -52.00 18.32
CA ASP A 9 -14.73 -50.68 17.73
C ASP A 9 -16.06 -49.93 17.51
N LEU A 10 -16.04 -48.60 17.61
CA LEU A 10 -16.91 -47.60 16.92
C LEU A 10 -16.54 -46.16 17.40
N PRO A 11 -16.97 -45.07 16.74
CA PRO A 11 -16.01 -44.10 16.21
C PRO A 11 -16.05 -42.71 16.86
N PHE A 12 -15.02 -41.91 16.62
CA PHE A 12 -15.11 -40.46 16.79
C PHE A 12 -15.56 -39.77 15.49
N ILE A 13 -16.57 -38.92 15.63
CA ILE A 13 -17.21 -38.19 14.53
C ILE A 13 -16.53 -36.83 14.40
N LEU A 14 -15.95 -36.55 13.23
CA LEU A 14 -15.57 -35.20 12.82
C LEU A 14 -16.71 -34.59 12.00
N LEU A 15 -17.35 -33.56 12.55
CA LEU A 15 -18.31 -32.73 11.82
C LEU A 15 -17.55 -31.75 10.93
N PHE A 16 -17.60 -31.96 9.61
CA PHE A 16 -17.42 -30.89 8.64
C PHE A 16 -18.60 -30.90 7.67
N CYS A 17 -19.20 -29.72 7.48
CA CYS A 17 -20.37 -29.56 6.61
C CYS A 17 -19.96 -29.62 5.13
N GLY A 18 -20.88 -30.06 4.26
CA GLY A 18 -20.64 -30.20 2.81
C GLY A 18 -20.25 -28.89 2.12
N VAL A 19 -19.77 -28.92 0.87
CA VAL A 19 -20.40 -29.61 -0.28
C VAL A 19 -19.37 -30.31 -1.18
N VAL A 20 -19.67 -31.54 -1.62
CA VAL A 20 -18.93 -32.26 -2.68
C VAL A 20 -19.88 -32.54 -3.83
N PHE A 21 -19.53 -32.11 -5.05
CA PHE A 21 -20.23 -32.52 -6.28
C PHE A 21 -19.70 -33.89 -6.75
N LEU A 22 -20.60 -34.87 -6.87
CA LEU A 22 -20.30 -36.19 -7.43
C LEU A 22 -20.36 -36.17 -8.97
N ALA A 23 -19.22 -36.27 -9.63
CA ALA A 23 -19.14 -36.58 -11.06
C ALA A 23 -19.11 -38.11 -11.26
N HIS A 24 -20.08 -38.65 -11.99
CA HIS A 24 -20.06 -40.05 -12.44
C HIS A 24 -19.42 -40.13 -13.83
N PRO A 25 -18.50 -41.08 -14.10
CA PRO A 25 -18.03 -41.35 -15.46
C PRO A 25 -19.08 -42.16 -16.22
N LEU A 26 -19.51 -41.68 -17.39
CA LEU A 26 -20.38 -42.42 -18.30
C LEU A 26 -19.53 -43.15 -19.35
N THR A 27 -19.48 -44.47 -19.28
CA THR A 27 -18.82 -45.30 -20.30
C THR A 27 -19.67 -45.35 -21.57
N ILE A 28 -19.15 -44.81 -22.68
CA ILE A 28 -19.77 -44.98 -24.01
C ILE A 28 -18.95 -45.99 -24.82
N ILE A 29 -19.59 -47.08 -25.20
CA ILE A 29 -19.14 -48.00 -26.26
C ILE A 29 -19.89 -47.57 -27.53
N GLY A 30 -19.18 -47.39 -28.65
CA GLY A 30 -19.78 -47.00 -29.92
C GLY A 30 -18.96 -47.51 -31.11
N ASP A 31 -19.59 -48.37 -31.92
CA ASP A 31 -19.02 -48.97 -33.13
C ASP A 31 -18.92 -47.97 -34.30
N ALA A 32 -18.22 -48.41 -35.36
CA ALA A 32 -17.74 -47.57 -36.46
C ALA A 32 -18.75 -47.19 -37.55
N ASN A 33 -18.37 -46.15 -38.30
CA ASN A 33 -18.76 -45.81 -39.69
C ASN A 33 -20.22 -45.36 -39.98
N ALA A 34 -20.40 -44.04 -40.00
CA ALA A 34 -21.19 -43.34 -41.04
C ALA A 34 -20.62 -41.93 -41.26
N GLY A 35 -20.31 -41.55 -42.50
CA GLY A 35 -19.68 -40.27 -42.82
C GLY A 35 -20.66 -39.11 -42.99
N LEU A 36 -20.33 -37.96 -42.38
CA LEU A 36 -20.98 -36.65 -42.60
C LEU A 36 -19.91 -35.54 -42.63
N PRO A 37 -20.13 -34.41 -43.33
CA PRO A 37 -19.08 -33.47 -43.69
C PRO A 37 -18.59 -32.63 -42.50
N ALA A 38 -17.30 -32.29 -42.52
CA ALA A 38 -16.67 -31.47 -41.49
C ALA A 38 -17.25 -30.04 -41.43
N GLN A 39 -17.88 -29.71 -40.31
CA GLN A 39 -18.15 -28.33 -39.90
C GLN A 39 -16.83 -27.70 -39.43
N PRO A 40 -16.53 -26.43 -39.75
CA PRO A 40 -15.33 -25.78 -39.26
C PRO A 40 -15.43 -25.59 -37.74
N ILE A 41 -14.42 -26.08 -37.00
CA ILE A 41 -14.26 -25.77 -35.59
C ILE A 41 -13.96 -24.28 -35.50
N VAL A 42 -14.96 -23.49 -35.08
CA VAL A 42 -14.74 -22.11 -34.66
C VAL A 42 -13.89 -22.19 -33.40
N SER A 43 -12.62 -21.80 -33.50
CA SER A 43 -11.77 -21.64 -32.33
C SER A 43 -12.46 -20.68 -31.36
N GLU A 44 -12.69 -21.10 -30.12
CA GLU A 44 -13.10 -20.17 -29.07
C GLU A 44 -12.04 -19.06 -29.01
N SER A 45 -12.42 -17.87 -29.42
CA SER A 45 -11.59 -16.69 -29.27
C SER A 45 -11.28 -16.54 -27.79
N ALA A 46 -10.00 -16.37 -27.45
CA ALA A 46 -9.58 -16.21 -26.08
C ALA A 46 -10.26 -14.97 -25.48
N ILE A 47 -11.39 -15.20 -24.77
CA ILE A 47 -12.00 -14.19 -23.92
C ILE A 47 -11.01 -13.98 -22.79
N SER A 48 -10.21 -12.93 -22.92
CA SER A 48 -9.36 -12.43 -21.85
C SER A 48 -10.26 -12.12 -20.67
N LYS A 49 -10.36 -13.06 -19.72
CA LYS A 49 -10.87 -12.76 -18.39
C LYS A 49 -9.88 -11.77 -17.81
N SER A 50 -10.32 -10.51 -17.73
CA SER A 50 -9.65 -9.47 -16.97
C SER A 50 -9.43 -9.98 -15.54
N THR A 51 -8.25 -10.52 -15.26
CA THR A 51 -7.89 -10.95 -13.91
C THR A 51 -7.65 -9.69 -13.09
N ILE A 52 -8.61 -9.41 -12.21
CA ILE A 52 -8.52 -8.35 -11.21
C ILE A 52 -7.32 -8.69 -10.31
N SER A 53 -6.32 -7.82 -10.20
CA SER A 53 -5.17 -8.07 -9.33
C SER A 53 -5.60 -8.12 -7.87
N GLU A 54 -4.81 -8.76 -7.00
CA GLU A 54 -5.09 -8.83 -5.55
C GLU A 54 -5.25 -7.41 -4.94
N GLN A 55 -4.38 -6.48 -5.35
CA GLN A 55 -4.48 -5.06 -5.03
C GLN A 55 -5.82 -4.44 -5.46
N GLN A 56 -6.33 -4.83 -6.64
CA GLN A 56 -7.64 -4.42 -7.11
C GLN A 56 -8.77 -5.14 -6.35
N ALA A 57 -8.58 -6.36 -5.82
CA ALA A 57 -9.53 -6.94 -4.89
C ALA A 57 -9.57 -6.14 -3.57
N ILE A 58 -8.42 -5.92 -2.93
CA ILE A 58 -8.27 -5.19 -1.66
C ILE A 58 -8.90 -3.80 -1.73
N SER A 59 -8.51 -2.97 -2.71
CA SER A 59 -9.07 -1.61 -2.85
C SER A 59 -10.58 -1.62 -3.16
N ALA A 60 -11.13 -2.67 -3.77
CA ALA A 60 -12.58 -2.79 -4.05
C ALA A 60 -13.38 -3.33 -2.85
N VAL A 61 -12.72 -4.05 -1.93
CA VAL A 61 -13.31 -4.46 -0.64
C VAL A 61 -13.47 -3.25 0.28
N PHE A 62 -12.49 -2.33 0.29
CA PHE A 62 -12.53 -1.15 1.16
C PHE A 62 -13.34 0.03 0.59
N ASN A 63 -13.23 0.33 -0.70
CA ASN A 63 -13.82 1.52 -1.32
C ASN A 63 -14.92 1.14 -2.34
N ARG A 64 -16.18 1.15 -1.89
CA ARG A 64 -17.35 0.93 -2.76
C ARG A 64 -17.77 2.25 -3.42
N ILE A 65 -17.50 2.37 -4.71
CA ILE A 65 -17.90 3.53 -5.54
C ILE A 65 -19.33 3.32 -6.06
N GLU A 66 -20.19 4.33 -5.91
CA GLU A 66 -21.55 4.39 -6.45
C GLU A 66 -21.74 5.71 -7.21
N GLN A 67 -22.17 5.64 -8.46
CA GLN A 67 -22.46 6.82 -9.27
C GLN A 67 -23.98 7.06 -9.33
N HIS A 68 -24.40 8.26 -8.94
CA HIS A 68 -25.79 8.70 -8.85
C HIS A 68 -25.93 10.02 -9.63
N ASP A 69 -26.34 9.93 -10.89
CA ASP A 69 -26.38 11.05 -11.86
C ASP A 69 -25.05 11.82 -11.96
N LYS A 70 -25.00 13.05 -11.43
CA LYS A 70 -23.81 13.92 -11.38
C LYS A 70 -22.91 13.69 -10.16
N ASN A 71 -23.37 12.88 -9.21
CA ASN A 71 -22.72 12.70 -7.92
C ASN A 71 -22.04 11.33 -7.88
N ILE A 72 -20.87 11.26 -7.23
CA ILE A 72 -20.18 10.00 -6.95
C ILE A 72 -20.06 9.88 -5.44
N VAL A 73 -20.52 8.75 -4.90
CA VAL A 73 -20.42 8.42 -3.48
C VAL A 73 -19.41 7.29 -3.32
N VAL A 74 -18.47 7.43 -2.40
CA VAL A 74 -17.56 6.36 -1.99
C VAL A 74 -17.89 5.99 -0.56
N ASN A 75 -18.28 4.73 -0.34
CA ASN A 75 -18.55 4.18 0.98
C ASN A 75 -17.39 3.26 1.39
N ASN A 76 -16.80 3.54 2.55
CA ASN A 76 -15.73 2.77 3.20
C ASN A 76 -16.12 2.53 4.66
N ARG A 77 -15.52 1.53 5.32
CA ARG A 77 -15.69 1.27 6.76
C ARG A 77 -15.24 2.45 7.63
N ASN A 78 -14.21 3.18 7.20
CA ASN A 78 -13.53 4.23 7.96
C ASN A 78 -13.96 5.64 7.56
N HIS A 79 -14.60 5.81 6.40
CA HIS A 79 -15.08 7.11 5.93
C HIS A 79 -16.18 6.97 4.86
N ARG A 80 -16.88 8.07 4.60
CA ARG A 80 -17.74 8.25 3.44
C ARG A 80 -17.32 9.51 2.69
N VAL A 81 -17.27 9.44 1.37
CA VAL A 81 -16.93 10.57 0.51
C VAL A 81 -18.09 10.84 -0.44
N THR A 82 -18.38 12.10 -0.72
CA THR A 82 -19.28 12.51 -1.80
C THR A 82 -18.56 13.52 -2.67
N PHE A 83 -18.60 13.29 -3.97
CA PHE A 83 -18.09 14.17 -5.00
C PHE A 83 -19.29 14.66 -5.82
N ASP A 84 -19.44 15.98 -5.94
CA ASP A 84 -20.45 16.60 -6.80
C ASP A 84 -19.89 17.87 -7.46
N GLU A 85 -20.72 18.62 -8.18
CA GLU A 85 -20.27 19.82 -8.89
C GLU A 85 -19.79 20.98 -8.00
N ASN A 86 -19.93 20.83 -6.67
CA ASN A 86 -19.41 21.69 -5.62
C ASN A 86 -18.18 21.10 -4.91
N GLY A 87 -17.51 20.10 -5.48
CA GLY A 87 -16.27 19.53 -4.97
C GLY A 87 -16.46 18.30 -4.08
N VAL A 88 -15.52 18.08 -3.16
CA VAL A 88 -15.47 16.89 -2.30
C VAL A 88 -15.97 17.19 -0.90
N ASN A 89 -16.80 16.30 -0.35
CA ASN A 89 -17.13 16.24 1.06
C ASN A 89 -16.64 14.90 1.64
N PHE A 90 -15.62 14.96 2.49
CA PHE A 90 -15.06 13.86 3.24
C PHE A 90 -15.67 13.80 4.65
N THR A 91 -16.20 12.63 5.01
CA THR A 91 -16.82 12.34 6.31
C THR A 91 -16.12 11.12 6.91
N PRO A 92 -15.10 11.29 7.77
CA PRO A 92 -14.48 10.17 8.47
C PRO A 92 -15.43 9.61 9.56
N THR A 93 -15.17 8.41 10.05
CA THR A 93 -15.83 7.88 11.26
C THR A 93 -15.33 8.53 12.54
N GLN A 94 -14.12 9.10 12.50
CA GLN A 94 -13.45 9.80 13.60
C GLN A 94 -12.90 11.13 13.10
N GLY A 95 -13.31 12.23 13.74
CA GLY A 95 -12.97 13.59 13.35
C GLY A 95 -14.06 14.32 12.55
N PRO A 96 -13.81 15.59 12.21
CA PRO A 96 -14.82 16.47 11.64
C PRO A 96 -15.07 16.19 10.17
N ASN A 97 -16.31 16.46 9.72
CA ASN A 97 -16.60 16.61 8.28
C ASN A 97 -15.69 17.69 7.68
N TRP A 98 -15.18 17.43 6.49
CA TRP A 98 -14.29 18.34 5.76
C TRP A 98 -14.71 18.39 4.29
N HIS A 99 -15.09 19.59 3.83
CA HIS A 99 -15.47 19.88 2.45
C HIS A 99 -14.41 20.79 1.81
N TRP A 100 -14.10 20.51 0.55
CA TRP A 100 -13.18 21.31 -0.27
C TRP A 100 -13.73 21.49 -1.68
N GLN A 101 -13.61 22.70 -2.21
CA GLN A 101 -14.02 23.05 -3.56
C GLN A 101 -13.00 23.99 -4.21
N VAL A 102 -12.64 23.74 -5.48
CA VAL A 102 -11.84 24.69 -6.26
C VAL A 102 -12.55 26.05 -6.38
N LYS A 103 -11.82 27.12 -6.08
CA LYS A 103 -12.35 28.49 -6.03
C LYS A 103 -12.53 29.06 -7.45
N HIS A 104 -13.68 29.68 -7.70
CA HIS A 104 -13.99 30.47 -8.91
C HIS A 104 -13.90 29.74 -10.27
N MET A 105 -14.19 28.44 -10.32
CA MET A 105 -14.35 27.70 -11.58
C MET A 105 -15.83 27.49 -11.91
N LYS A 106 -16.14 27.23 -13.18
CA LYS A 106 -17.46 26.69 -13.53
C LYS A 106 -17.61 25.32 -12.87
N SER A 107 -18.82 24.99 -12.40
CA SER A 107 -19.21 23.65 -11.94
C SER A 107 -18.67 22.56 -12.88
N VAL A 108 -17.75 21.74 -12.38
CA VAL A 108 -17.20 20.58 -13.10
C VAL A 108 -17.85 19.34 -12.53
N THR A 109 -18.47 18.52 -13.37
CA THR A 109 -19.03 17.24 -12.93
C THR A 109 -17.88 16.23 -12.76
N PRO A 110 -17.77 15.56 -11.60
CA PRO A 110 -16.73 14.55 -11.39
C PRO A 110 -17.01 13.30 -12.21
N ILE A 111 -15.94 12.60 -12.59
CA ILE A 111 -16.00 11.31 -13.31
C ILE A 111 -15.27 10.22 -12.53
N VAL A 112 -15.72 8.97 -12.66
CA VAL A 112 -14.95 7.80 -12.21
C VAL A 112 -14.02 7.34 -13.33
N ASN A 113 -12.72 7.38 -13.10
CA ASN A 113 -11.71 6.82 -14.00
C ASN A 113 -11.02 5.65 -13.31
N LYS A 114 -11.45 4.42 -13.66
CA LYS A 114 -11.06 3.16 -13.00
C LYS A 114 -11.39 3.14 -11.49
N ARG A 115 -10.54 3.75 -10.67
CA ARG A 115 -10.58 3.77 -9.18
C ARG A 115 -10.26 5.13 -8.58
N VAL A 116 -10.02 6.13 -9.42
CA VAL A 116 -9.88 7.52 -8.98
C VAL A 116 -11.13 8.29 -9.40
N VAL A 117 -11.45 9.32 -8.63
CA VAL A 117 -12.46 10.32 -9.02
C VAL A 117 -11.73 11.54 -9.54
N GLU A 118 -12.14 12.05 -10.70
CA GLU A 118 -11.45 13.14 -11.39
C GLU A 118 -12.39 14.31 -11.71
N TYR A 119 -11.90 15.54 -11.51
CA TYR A 119 -12.45 16.76 -12.07
C TYR A 119 -11.47 17.27 -13.13
N ILE A 120 -11.91 17.30 -14.38
CA ILE A 120 -11.07 17.74 -15.51
C ILE A 120 -11.19 19.26 -15.65
N HIS A 121 -10.14 19.98 -15.27
CA HIS A 121 -10.05 21.43 -15.39
C HIS A 121 -9.25 21.83 -16.64
N PRO A 122 -9.34 23.08 -17.14
CA PRO A 122 -8.66 23.48 -18.38
C PRO A 122 -7.12 23.43 -18.35
N GLN A 123 -6.51 23.47 -17.16
CA GLN A 123 -5.04 23.49 -16.98
C GLN A 123 -4.48 22.26 -16.27
N TYR A 124 -5.32 21.48 -15.58
CA TYR A 124 -4.92 20.32 -14.78
C TYR A 124 -6.11 19.37 -14.57
N THR A 125 -5.84 18.12 -14.24
CA THR A 125 -6.83 17.16 -13.75
C THR A 125 -6.71 17.08 -12.23
N GLU A 126 -7.74 17.51 -11.50
CA GLU A 126 -7.84 17.24 -10.07
C GLU A 126 -8.29 15.79 -9.88
N ARG A 127 -7.51 15.00 -9.14
CA ARG A 127 -7.65 13.54 -9.02
C ARG A 127 -7.64 13.15 -7.55
N TYR A 128 -8.59 12.32 -7.16
CA TYR A 128 -8.68 11.73 -5.82
C TYR A 128 -8.34 10.25 -5.86
N LEU A 129 -7.28 9.87 -5.15
CA LEU A 129 -6.91 8.48 -4.90
C LEU A 129 -7.64 8.01 -3.64
N LEU A 130 -8.36 6.89 -3.76
CA LEU A 130 -9.18 6.33 -2.69
C LEU A 130 -8.34 5.34 -1.87
N LYS A 131 -7.86 5.76 -0.69
CA LYS A 131 -7.06 4.92 0.23
C LYS A 131 -7.99 4.20 1.24
N PRO A 132 -7.51 3.22 2.03
CA PRO A 132 -8.36 2.52 3.02
C PRO A 132 -8.79 3.39 4.20
N GLN A 133 -7.98 4.38 4.60
CA GLN A 133 -8.27 5.26 5.75
C GLN A 133 -8.66 6.69 5.33
N THR A 134 -8.05 7.21 4.25
CA THR A 134 -8.22 8.60 3.77
C THR A 134 -8.53 8.65 2.27
N ILE A 135 -8.68 9.86 1.73
CA ILE A 135 -8.50 10.15 0.30
C ILE A 135 -7.29 11.06 0.12
N GLU A 136 -6.58 10.93 -0.99
CA GLU A 136 -5.45 11.78 -1.36
C GLU A 136 -5.81 12.61 -2.59
N GLN A 137 -5.68 13.94 -2.50
CA GLN A 137 -5.95 14.86 -3.61
C GLN A 137 -4.66 15.18 -4.35
N ARG A 138 -4.67 15.08 -5.68
CA ARG A 138 -3.56 15.50 -6.55
C ARG A 138 -4.08 16.36 -7.69
N PHE A 139 -3.25 17.27 -8.18
CA PHE A 139 -3.49 17.99 -9.44
C PHE A 139 -2.44 17.60 -10.46
N ILE A 140 -2.88 17.02 -11.57
CA ILE A 140 -2.03 16.47 -12.62
C ILE A 140 -2.05 17.42 -13.81
N ILE A 141 -0.89 17.96 -14.18
CA ILE A 141 -0.71 18.75 -15.39
C ILE A 141 -0.23 17.77 -16.46
N ASP A 142 -1.14 17.29 -17.31
CA ASP A 142 -0.85 16.22 -18.30
C ASP A 142 -0.06 16.71 -19.53
N LYS A 143 0.03 18.03 -19.75
CA LYS A 143 0.59 18.63 -20.98
C LYS A 143 1.46 19.83 -20.65
N PRO A 144 2.49 20.13 -21.47
CA PRO A 144 3.34 21.31 -21.30
C PRO A 144 2.55 22.58 -20.98
N TYR A 145 2.86 23.20 -19.85
CA TYR A 145 2.17 24.40 -19.37
C TYR A 145 2.51 25.58 -20.30
N THR A 146 1.48 26.24 -20.83
CA THR A 146 1.63 27.30 -21.85
C THR A 146 1.20 28.69 -21.36
N ALA A 147 0.68 28.79 -20.14
CA ALA A 147 0.30 30.08 -19.58
C ALA A 147 1.55 30.89 -19.18
N LYS A 148 1.44 32.22 -19.25
CA LYS A 148 2.50 33.15 -18.86
C LYS A 148 2.56 33.45 -17.37
N ASN A 149 1.47 33.18 -16.66
CA ASN A 149 1.32 33.42 -15.23
C ASN A 149 1.51 32.10 -14.49
N ASP A 150 1.98 32.19 -13.26
CA ASP A 150 2.12 31.06 -12.35
C ASP A 150 0.83 30.24 -12.24
N LEU A 151 0.96 28.94 -12.05
CA LEU A 151 -0.17 28.08 -11.72
C LEU A 151 -0.58 28.42 -10.29
N VAL A 152 -1.83 28.85 -10.11
CA VAL A 152 -2.43 29.09 -8.81
C VAL A 152 -3.64 28.20 -8.65
N ILE A 153 -3.62 27.32 -7.66
CA ILE A 153 -4.76 26.46 -7.30
C ILE A 153 -5.28 26.95 -5.95
N GLU A 154 -6.46 27.58 -5.97
CA GLU A 154 -7.15 28.02 -4.76
C GLU A 154 -8.32 27.08 -4.45
N GLY A 155 -8.47 26.70 -3.19
CA GLY A 155 -9.58 25.92 -2.67
C GLY A 155 -10.29 26.65 -1.54
N VAL A 156 -11.62 26.57 -1.51
CA VAL A 156 -12.46 26.94 -0.37
C VAL A 156 -12.65 25.69 0.49
N ILE A 157 -12.49 25.84 1.81
CA ILE A 157 -12.61 24.76 2.80
C ILE A 157 -13.77 25.07 3.73
N ASN A 158 -14.57 24.06 4.05
CA ASN A 158 -15.59 24.13 5.08
C ASN A 158 -15.48 22.89 6.00
N SER A 159 -15.27 23.12 7.30
CA SER A 159 -15.21 22.06 8.30
C SER A 159 -15.72 22.58 9.64
N ALA A 160 -16.36 21.69 10.41
CA ALA A 160 -16.77 21.98 11.79
C ALA A 160 -15.61 21.85 12.80
N GLY A 161 -14.46 21.31 12.38
CA GLY A 161 -13.30 21.09 13.25
C GLY A 161 -12.57 22.38 13.63
N LYS A 162 -11.94 22.37 14.80
CA LYS A 162 -10.98 23.39 15.20
C LYS A 162 -9.75 23.32 14.29
N PHE A 163 -9.39 24.44 13.68
CA PHE A 163 -8.20 24.56 12.84
C PHE A 163 -6.93 24.79 13.67
N SER A 164 -5.84 24.12 13.29
CA SER A 164 -4.49 24.33 13.81
C SER A 164 -3.44 24.05 12.72
N GLN A 165 -2.27 24.69 12.81
CA GLN A 165 -1.09 24.32 12.04
C GLN A 165 -0.29 23.25 12.80
N THR A 166 0.35 22.34 12.07
CA THR A 166 1.30 21.32 12.55
C THR A 166 2.66 21.51 11.87
N ASP A 167 3.68 20.77 12.31
CA ASP A 167 5.01 20.82 11.67
C ASP A 167 4.99 20.31 10.22
N THR A 168 4.08 19.37 9.91
CA THR A 168 3.89 18.77 8.57
C THR A 168 2.80 19.44 7.71
N GLY A 169 2.01 20.37 8.25
CA GLY A 169 0.88 20.96 7.52
C GLY A 169 -0.18 21.60 8.41
N TRP A 170 -1.43 21.21 8.21
CA TRP A 170 -2.61 21.78 8.85
C TRP A 170 -3.63 20.71 9.23
N ARG A 171 -4.35 20.93 10.32
CA ARG A 171 -5.30 19.98 10.92
C ARG A 171 -6.62 20.65 11.26
N TRP A 172 -7.73 20.00 10.92
CA TRP A 172 -9.05 20.26 11.46
C TRP A 172 -9.42 19.11 12.39
N HIS A 173 -9.70 19.39 13.66
CA HIS A 173 -9.91 18.34 14.66
C HIS A 173 -11.06 18.65 15.62
N ASP A 174 -11.59 17.59 16.24
CA ASP A 174 -12.55 17.67 17.34
C ASP A 174 -12.13 16.69 18.46
N ALA A 175 -13.08 16.23 19.28
CA ALA A 175 -12.83 15.29 20.37
C ALA A 175 -12.74 13.82 19.92
N THR A 176 -13.08 13.52 18.66
CA THR A 176 -13.16 12.17 18.09
C THR A 176 -12.06 11.86 17.09
N GLY A 177 -11.41 12.87 16.51
CA GLY A 177 -10.35 12.67 15.53
C GLY A 177 -9.99 13.93 14.76
N ALA A 178 -9.33 13.75 13.61
CA ALA A 178 -8.78 14.82 12.80
C ALA A 178 -8.78 14.50 11.29
N VAL A 179 -8.90 15.54 10.48
CA VAL A 179 -8.55 15.55 9.06
C VAL A 179 -7.34 16.47 8.89
N ASN A 180 -6.27 16.01 8.23
CA ASN A 180 -5.09 16.83 7.95
C ASN A 180 -4.90 17.08 6.45
N LEU A 181 -4.22 18.19 6.18
CA LEU A 181 -3.76 18.65 4.89
C LEU A 181 -2.28 18.98 5.06
N GLY A 182 -1.38 18.19 4.45
CA GLY A 182 0.07 18.38 4.51
C GLY A 182 0.56 19.56 3.67
N GLN A 183 1.87 19.75 3.65
CA GLN A 183 2.52 20.66 2.70
C GLN A 183 2.36 20.16 1.25
N VAL A 184 2.47 21.08 0.28
CA VAL A 184 2.50 20.69 -1.13
C VAL A 184 3.88 20.18 -1.52
N THR A 185 3.93 19.02 -2.17
CA THR A 185 5.08 18.57 -2.96
C THR A 185 4.73 18.67 -4.45
N VAL A 186 5.65 19.18 -5.27
CA VAL A 186 5.46 19.21 -6.73
C VAL A 186 6.62 18.50 -7.39
N PHE A 187 6.32 17.58 -8.29
CA PHE A 187 7.34 16.79 -9.00
C PHE A 187 6.99 16.53 -10.46
N ASP A 188 8.03 16.51 -11.29
CA ASP A 188 7.92 16.24 -12.72
C ASP A 188 7.97 14.72 -13.04
N ALA A 189 7.79 14.35 -14.31
CA ALA A 189 7.77 12.95 -14.75
C ALA A 189 9.09 12.18 -14.58
N LYS A 190 10.18 12.85 -14.15
CA LYS A 190 11.44 12.22 -13.76
C LYS A 190 11.62 12.15 -12.24
N GLY A 191 10.64 12.60 -11.46
CA GLY A 191 10.76 12.75 -10.01
C GLY A 191 11.53 14.01 -9.58
N THR A 192 11.77 14.96 -10.49
CA THR A 192 12.44 16.22 -10.15
C THR A 192 11.49 17.08 -9.32
N ILE A 193 11.87 17.41 -8.09
CA ILE A 193 11.07 18.32 -7.25
C ILE A 193 11.12 19.74 -7.82
N LEU A 194 9.95 20.36 -8.00
CA LEU A 194 9.80 21.74 -8.45
C LEU A 194 9.47 22.65 -7.25
N PRO A 195 9.99 23.89 -7.21
CA PRO A 195 9.59 24.86 -6.19
C PRO A 195 8.09 25.16 -6.21
N ALA A 196 7.46 25.13 -5.03
CA ALA A 196 6.07 25.49 -4.85
C ALA A 196 5.85 26.11 -3.47
N THR A 197 4.76 26.86 -3.31
CA THR A 197 4.31 27.36 -2.01
C THR A 197 2.88 26.95 -1.75
N MET A 198 2.56 26.70 -0.48
CA MET A 198 1.19 26.46 -0.02
C MET A 198 0.88 27.34 1.19
N HIS A 199 -0.26 28.03 1.12
CA HIS A 199 -0.79 28.82 2.22
C HIS A 199 -2.20 28.34 2.55
N THR A 200 -2.42 27.92 3.78
CA THR A 200 -3.70 27.38 4.25
C THR A 200 -4.19 28.15 5.48
N THR A 201 -5.50 28.33 5.54
CA THR A 201 -6.25 28.87 6.66
C THR A 201 -7.43 27.93 6.94
N ALA A 202 -8.17 28.15 8.02
CA ALA A 202 -9.34 27.35 8.39
C ALA A 202 -10.40 27.18 7.28
N THR A 203 -10.46 28.11 6.31
CA THR A 203 -11.49 28.16 5.25
C THR A 203 -10.94 28.24 3.83
N HIS A 204 -9.62 28.27 3.63
CA HIS A 204 -9.01 28.41 2.30
C HIS A 204 -7.65 27.73 2.22
N SER A 205 -7.34 27.12 1.08
CA SER A 205 -6.00 26.68 0.69
C SER A 205 -5.58 27.39 -0.60
N ARG A 206 -4.29 27.72 -0.75
CA ARG A 206 -3.73 28.28 -1.99
C ARG A 206 -2.35 27.70 -2.26
N ILE A 207 -2.23 26.99 -3.37
CA ILE A 207 -0.97 26.46 -3.92
C ILE A 207 -0.51 27.39 -5.05
N THR A 208 0.79 27.66 -5.13
CA THR A 208 1.40 28.39 -6.27
C THR A 208 2.64 27.64 -6.77
N VAL A 209 2.73 27.47 -8.09
CA VAL A 209 3.91 26.89 -8.79
C VAL A 209 4.32 27.85 -9.90
N ALA A 210 5.61 28.21 -9.96
CA ALA A 210 6.08 29.21 -10.89
C ALA A 210 5.95 28.77 -12.35
N ALA A 211 5.52 29.68 -13.24
CA ALA A 211 5.37 29.37 -14.65
C ALA A 211 6.70 28.95 -15.31
N SER A 212 7.82 29.56 -14.88
CA SER A 212 9.17 29.21 -15.35
C SER A 212 9.53 27.75 -15.10
N ASP A 213 9.19 27.25 -13.92
CA ASP A 213 9.59 25.94 -13.45
C ASP A 213 8.75 24.87 -14.17
N LEU A 214 7.45 25.16 -14.36
CA LEU A 214 6.57 24.37 -15.20
C LEU A 214 7.01 24.37 -16.67
N HIS A 215 7.46 25.48 -17.24
CA HIS A 215 7.96 25.52 -18.64
C HIS A 215 9.21 24.65 -18.84
N GLY A 216 10.01 24.42 -17.79
CA GLY A 216 11.19 23.55 -17.83
C GLY A 216 10.95 22.08 -17.47
N ALA A 217 9.77 21.73 -16.95
CA ALA A 217 9.48 20.42 -16.38
C ALA A 217 9.24 19.31 -17.43
N HIS A 218 9.46 18.05 -17.04
CA HIS A 218 8.99 16.89 -17.80
C HIS A 218 7.56 16.49 -17.40
N TYR A 219 6.72 16.22 -18.40
CA TYR A 219 5.28 16.01 -18.21
C TYR A 219 4.91 14.51 -18.22
N PRO A 220 3.92 14.07 -17.41
CA PRO A 220 3.06 14.88 -16.54
C PRO A 220 3.76 15.43 -15.29
N VAL A 221 3.33 16.61 -14.82
CA VAL A 221 3.74 17.17 -13.53
C VAL A 221 2.64 16.89 -12.51
N THR A 222 3.01 16.42 -11.32
CA THR A 222 2.10 16.18 -10.21
C THR A 222 2.28 17.26 -9.14
N VAL A 223 1.18 17.88 -8.73
CA VAL A 223 1.08 18.76 -7.56
C VAL A 223 0.29 18.00 -6.50
N ASP A 224 0.94 17.68 -5.39
CA ASP A 224 0.45 16.78 -4.34
C ASP A 224 0.37 17.54 -2.99
N PRO A 225 -0.76 18.20 -2.70
CA PRO A 225 -1.09 18.59 -1.33
C PRO A 225 -1.63 17.35 -0.60
N GLU A 226 -0.80 16.76 0.25
CA GLU A 226 -1.17 15.56 0.98
C GLU A 226 -2.50 15.75 1.75
N ILE A 227 -3.48 14.87 1.54
CA ILE A 227 -4.71 14.82 2.35
C ILE A 227 -4.75 13.49 3.11
N GLY A 228 -4.93 13.57 4.42
CA GLY A 228 -4.87 12.43 5.32
C GLY A 228 -3.87 12.62 6.44
N SER A 229 -3.42 11.53 7.04
CA SER A 229 -2.27 11.49 7.93
C SER A 229 -1.13 10.73 7.25
N ASP A 230 0.09 11.05 7.66
CA ASP A 230 1.24 10.17 7.59
C ASP A 230 0.80 8.74 7.99
N ILE A 231 1.31 7.73 7.28
CA ILE A 231 1.09 6.33 7.60
C ILE A 231 2.29 5.80 8.39
N ARG A 232 2.03 5.27 9.60
CA ARG A 232 2.97 4.38 10.28
C ARG A 232 2.93 3.05 9.50
N LEU A 233 4.09 2.53 9.12
CA LEU A 233 4.25 1.26 8.39
C LEU A 233 4.83 0.14 9.26
N SER A 234 5.22 0.45 10.50
CA SER A 234 6.08 -0.40 11.33
C SER A 234 5.48 -0.58 12.73
N ASP A 235 5.07 -1.79 13.06
CA ASP A 235 4.40 -2.12 14.32
C ASP A 235 5.36 -2.70 15.36
N MET A 236 6.41 -1.93 15.68
CA MET A 236 7.42 -2.27 16.69
C MET A 236 6.92 -1.87 18.08
N GLY A 237 6.35 -2.80 18.83
CA GLY A 237 5.82 -2.60 20.18
C GLY A 237 4.61 -1.66 20.33
N SER A 238 4.12 -1.59 21.58
CA SER A 238 2.86 -0.91 21.90
C SER A 238 2.93 0.64 21.88
N ASP A 239 1.86 1.28 21.41
CA ASP A 239 1.74 2.75 21.40
C ASP A 239 1.97 3.37 22.79
N SER A 240 2.89 4.34 22.86
CA SER A 240 3.34 5.06 24.07
C SER A 240 4.37 4.32 24.94
N ASP A 241 4.82 3.13 24.54
CA ASP A 241 6.14 2.66 24.98
C ASP A 241 7.25 3.37 24.17
N ALA A 242 8.42 3.50 24.76
CA ALA A 242 9.58 4.16 24.17
C ALA A 242 10.86 3.31 24.21
N SER A 243 10.78 2.07 24.73
CA SER A 243 11.81 1.05 24.50
C SER A 243 11.84 0.64 23.03
N PHE A 244 10.67 0.34 22.45
CA PHE A 244 10.52 -0.19 21.09
C PHE A 244 10.50 0.90 20.02
N GLY A 245 10.97 0.59 18.81
CA GLY A 245 11.05 1.58 17.73
C GLY A 245 11.59 1.08 16.39
N ALA A 246 11.37 1.89 15.34
CA ALA A 246 11.81 1.61 13.97
C ALA A 246 12.85 2.64 13.50
N PHE A 247 13.93 2.16 12.88
CA PHE A 247 15.12 2.95 12.54
C PHE A 247 15.67 2.60 11.15
N ASN A 248 16.45 3.51 10.57
CA ASN A 248 17.24 3.28 9.35
C ASN A 248 16.46 2.65 8.17
N PRO A 249 15.29 3.20 7.75
CA PRO A 249 14.49 2.59 6.70
C PRO A 249 15.13 2.67 5.32
N ALA A 250 14.93 1.63 4.51
CA ALA A 250 15.27 1.56 3.09
C ALA A 250 14.07 1.08 2.27
N VAL A 251 14.03 1.38 0.96
CA VAL A 251 12.88 1.06 0.10
C VAL A 251 13.31 0.65 -1.31
N ALA A 252 12.66 -0.39 -1.85
CA ALA A 252 12.75 -0.78 -3.25
C ALA A 252 11.36 -0.78 -3.90
N TYR A 253 11.29 -0.43 -5.18
CA TYR A 253 10.04 -0.48 -5.97
C TYR A 253 10.01 -1.73 -6.88
N ASN A 254 9.00 -2.57 -6.68
CA ASN A 254 8.66 -3.68 -7.55
C ASN A 254 7.71 -3.22 -8.65
N ALA A 255 8.27 -2.97 -9.83
CA ALA A 255 7.51 -2.54 -11.00
C ALA A 255 6.60 -3.63 -11.61
N SER A 256 6.85 -4.91 -11.33
CA SER A 256 6.03 -6.02 -11.84
C SER A 256 4.70 -6.12 -11.10
N ASN A 257 4.73 -5.88 -9.78
CA ASN A 257 3.56 -5.91 -8.92
C ASN A 257 3.00 -4.52 -8.59
N ASN A 258 3.70 -3.42 -8.93
CA ASN A 258 3.33 -2.06 -8.55
C ASN A 258 3.17 -1.93 -7.03
N GLU A 259 4.24 -2.26 -6.32
CA GLU A 259 4.35 -2.17 -4.87
C GLU A 259 5.76 -1.71 -4.47
N TYR A 260 5.88 -1.10 -3.30
CA TYR A 260 7.14 -0.88 -2.63
C TYR A 260 7.37 -2.01 -1.62
N PHE A 261 8.62 -2.33 -1.34
CA PHE A 261 9.01 -3.08 -0.15
C PHE A 261 9.89 -2.15 0.69
N VAL A 262 9.39 -1.80 1.86
CA VAL A 262 10.06 -0.94 2.84
C VAL A 262 10.62 -1.86 3.91
N VAL A 263 11.89 -1.70 4.24
CA VAL A 263 12.58 -2.45 5.30
C VAL A 263 13.18 -1.48 6.31
N TRP A 264 13.33 -1.87 7.57
CA TRP A 264 13.89 -1.06 8.65
C TRP A 264 14.52 -1.95 9.73
N ARG A 265 15.36 -1.37 10.58
CA ARG A 265 15.75 -2.00 11.86
C ARG A 265 14.65 -1.74 12.89
N GLY A 266 14.17 -2.77 13.56
CA GLY A 266 13.14 -2.71 14.59
C GLY A 266 13.63 -3.29 15.91
N ASP A 267 13.38 -2.58 17.01
CA ASP A 267 13.40 -3.09 18.38
C ASP A 267 11.94 -3.33 18.77
N ASP A 268 11.54 -4.57 19.02
CA ASP A 268 10.14 -5.02 19.04
C ASP A 268 9.82 -5.99 20.20
N ASP A 269 8.55 -6.08 20.60
CA ASP A 269 8.06 -6.95 21.69
C ASP A 269 7.27 -8.18 21.21
N THR A 270 7.27 -8.46 19.90
CA THR A 270 6.48 -9.56 19.35
C THR A 270 7.15 -10.93 19.48
N GLY A 271 6.34 -11.95 19.80
CA GLY A 271 6.79 -13.34 19.84
C GLY A 271 7.64 -13.65 21.07
N LEU A 272 8.96 -13.78 20.86
CA LEU A 272 9.96 -14.08 21.89
C LEU A 272 11.03 -12.98 22.02
N LEU A 273 10.95 -11.93 21.19
CA LEU A 273 11.89 -10.80 21.19
C LEU A 273 11.77 -9.97 22.48
N VAL A 274 12.86 -9.28 22.85
CA VAL A 274 12.93 -8.41 24.03
C VAL A 274 13.51 -7.01 23.72
N ASP A 275 13.27 -6.06 24.63
CA ASP A 275 13.82 -4.69 24.61
C ASP A 275 15.36 -4.70 24.38
N ASN A 276 15.81 -4.00 23.32
CA ASN A 276 17.17 -3.95 22.77
C ASN A 276 17.59 -5.15 21.87
N GLU A 277 16.69 -6.05 21.47
CA GLU A 277 16.93 -7.09 20.46
C GLU A 277 16.51 -6.56 19.08
N ASN A 278 17.45 -6.03 18.31
CA ASN A 278 17.16 -5.35 17.05
C ASN A 278 17.17 -6.32 15.88
N GLU A 279 16.12 -6.32 15.07
CA GLU A 279 16.03 -7.14 13.87
C GLU A 279 15.64 -6.34 12.62
N ILE A 280 15.87 -6.89 11.43
CA ILE A 280 15.40 -6.30 10.19
C ILE A 280 13.98 -6.76 9.93
N PHE A 281 13.07 -5.80 9.82
CA PHE A 281 11.69 -6.02 9.42
C PHE A 281 11.42 -5.48 8.02
N GLY A 282 10.38 -5.99 7.36
CA GLY A 282 9.91 -5.47 6.09
C GLY A 282 8.41 -5.55 5.89
N GLN A 283 7.86 -4.51 5.26
CA GLN A 283 6.44 -4.39 4.90
C GLN A 283 6.29 -4.03 3.42
N ARG A 284 5.41 -4.79 2.75
CA ARG A 284 5.02 -4.53 1.36
C ARG A 284 3.92 -3.46 1.33
N VAL A 285 4.06 -2.46 0.47
CA VAL A 285 3.17 -1.30 0.40
C VAL A 285 2.65 -1.11 -1.02
N ASN A 286 1.34 -0.98 -1.17
CA ASN A 286 0.71 -0.79 -2.47
C ASN A 286 1.20 0.49 -3.17
N GLY A 287 1.77 0.35 -4.38
CA GLY A 287 2.39 1.46 -5.11
C GLY A 287 1.41 2.53 -5.61
N THR A 288 0.11 2.26 -5.58
CA THR A 288 -0.95 3.21 -5.97
C THR A 288 -1.68 3.81 -4.77
N THR A 289 -1.95 3.04 -3.72
CA THR A 289 -2.77 3.51 -2.58
C THR A 289 -1.98 3.79 -1.30
N GLY A 290 -0.71 3.40 -1.21
CA GLY A 290 0.08 3.48 0.01
C GLY A 290 -0.49 2.64 1.16
N ALA A 291 -1.13 1.51 0.85
CA ALA A 291 -1.70 0.62 1.87
C ALA A 291 -0.79 -0.61 2.06
N GLU A 292 -0.60 -1.06 3.30
CA GLU A 292 0.09 -2.32 3.58
C GLU A 292 -0.53 -3.52 2.83
N ILE A 293 0.32 -4.49 2.51
CA ILE A 293 -0.01 -5.76 1.88
C ILE A 293 0.55 -6.87 2.77
N GLY A 294 -0.29 -7.43 3.63
CA GLY A 294 0.12 -8.40 4.66
C GLY A 294 0.35 -7.73 6.01
N SER A 295 1.23 -8.33 6.80
CA SER A 295 1.77 -7.80 8.05
C SER A 295 3.28 -7.62 7.91
N ASP A 296 3.89 -6.94 8.88
CA ASP A 296 5.35 -6.89 9.04
C ASP A 296 5.96 -8.30 9.07
N ILE A 297 7.16 -8.40 8.52
CA ILE A 297 7.90 -9.65 8.34
C ILE A 297 9.29 -9.44 8.94
N ARG A 298 9.67 -10.20 9.97
CA ARG A 298 11.08 -10.34 10.39
C ARG A 298 11.85 -11.03 9.27
N LEU A 299 13.00 -10.47 8.89
CA LEU A 299 13.81 -10.87 7.72
C LEU A 299 15.24 -11.27 8.10
N SER A 300 15.57 -11.22 9.38
CA SER A 300 16.84 -11.63 9.95
C SER A 300 16.58 -12.32 11.28
N ASP A 301 17.32 -13.39 11.55
CA ASP A 301 17.34 -14.07 12.84
C ASP A 301 18.80 -14.06 13.36
N MET A 302 19.15 -13.05 14.15
CA MET A 302 20.50 -12.86 14.70
C MET A 302 20.58 -13.44 16.12
N GLY A 303 21.38 -14.49 16.29
CA GLY A 303 21.45 -15.25 17.55
C GLY A 303 20.15 -16.00 17.90
N SER A 304 19.90 -16.17 19.20
CA SER A 304 18.71 -16.87 19.73
C SER A 304 17.70 -15.87 20.29
N ASP A 305 16.42 -16.02 19.90
CA ASP A 305 15.30 -15.18 20.39
C ASP A 305 15.37 -14.92 21.92
N GLY A 306 15.35 -13.64 22.30
CA GLY A 306 15.42 -13.17 23.67
C GLY A 306 16.83 -12.83 24.18
N ASP A 307 17.84 -12.77 23.29
CA ASP A 307 19.23 -12.43 23.62
C ASP A 307 19.71 -11.15 22.91
N ALA A 308 19.46 -10.00 23.56
CA ALA A 308 19.86 -8.65 23.14
C ALA A 308 21.39 -8.37 23.14
N LEU A 309 22.20 -9.41 22.92
CA LEU A 309 23.62 -9.32 22.55
C LEU A 309 23.81 -9.45 21.03
N PHE A 310 22.82 -10.00 20.33
CA PHE A 310 22.83 -10.23 18.89
C PHE A 310 21.77 -9.33 18.24
N ASP A 311 22.15 -8.67 17.15
CA ASP A 311 21.42 -7.52 16.60
C ASP A 311 21.64 -7.41 15.09
N ALA A 312 20.65 -6.89 14.37
CA ALA A 312 20.74 -6.51 12.96
C ALA A 312 20.63 -4.99 12.74
N PHE A 313 21.45 -4.44 11.84
CA PHE A 313 21.55 -3.00 11.62
C PHE A 313 21.65 -2.58 10.15
N ASN A 314 21.21 -1.34 9.89
CA ASN A 314 21.44 -0.59 8.65
C ASN A 314 21.01 -1.34 7.35
N PRO A 315 19.73 -1.72 7.23
CA PRO A 315 19.28 -2.52 6.10
C PRO A 315 19.34 -1.74 4.78
N ALA A 316 19.59 -2.45 3.69
CA ALA A 316 19.43 -1.99 2.32
C ALA A 316 18.68 -3.04 1.50
N VAL A 317 17.90 -2.60 0.51
CA VAL A 317 17.04 -3.49 -0.30
C VAL A 317 17.14 -3.16 -1.79
N ALA A 318 17.16 -4.20 -2.62
CA ALA A 318 17.10 -4.10 -4.08
C ALA A 318 16.02 -5.04 -4.64
N TYR A 319 15.42 -4.67 -5.78
CA TYR A 319 14.43 -5.50 -6.49
C TYR A 319 15.01 -6.11 -7.78
N ASN A 320 14.94 -7.44 -7.88
CA ASN A 320 15.27 -8.22 -9.08
C ASN A 320 14.01 -8.53 -9.90
N ALA A 321 13.78 -7.72 -10.94
CA ALA A 321 12.65 -7.89 -11.86
C ALA A 321 12.65 -9.20 -12.66
N SER A 322 13.80 -9.88 -12.79
CA SER A 322 13.88 -11.11 -13.61
C SER A 322 13.27 -12.32 -12.90
N ASN A 323 13.42 -12.39 -11.58
CA ASN A 323 12.87 -13.47 -10.74
C ASN A 323 11.62 -13.03 -9.97
N ASN A 324 11.32 -11.73 -9.96
CA ASN A 324 10.38 -11.09 -9.03
C ASN A 324 10.74 -11.39 -7.56
N GLU A 325 11.96 -11.01 -7.18
CA GLU A 325 12.52 -11.20 -5.82
C GLU A 325 13.07 -9.87 -5.31
N TYR A 326 12.98 -9.63 -4.00
CA TYR A 326 13.83 -8.63 -3.33
C TYR A 326 15.08 -9.33 -2.79
N PHE A 327 16.16 -8.59 -2.67
CA PHE A 327 17.32 -8.97 -1.88
C PHE A 327 17.58 -7.88 -0.85
N VAL A 328 17.56 -8.27 0.43
CA VAL A 328 17.76 -7.41 1.59
C VAL A 328 19.12 -7.76 2.19
N VAL A 329 19.89 -6.76 2.61
CA VAL A 329 21.20 -6.93 3.25
C VAL A 329 21.32 -6.02 4.45
N TRP A 330 22.06 -6.42 5.47
CA TRP A 330 22.30 -5.68 6.71
C TRP A 330 23.70 -6.02 7.27
N SER A 331 24.16 -5.28 8.28
CA SER A 331 25.23 -5.77 9.17
C SER A 331 24.58 -6.40 10.39
N GLY A 332 25.00 -7.60 10.79
CA GLY A 332 24.46 -8.29 11.96
C GLY A 332 25.56 -8.88 12.83
N ASP A 333 25.30 -8.95 14.13
CA ASP A 333 26.08 -9.68 15.13
C ASP A 333 25.32 -10.98 15.44
N ASP A 334 25.98 -12.13 15.42
CA ASP A 334 25.31 -13.43 15.38
C ASP A 334 26.11 -14.52 16.12
N ASP A 335 25.42 -15.54 16.66
CA ASP A 335 26.02 -16.62 17.46
C ASP A 335 26.35 -17.88 16.64
N THR A 336 26.14 -17.84 15.31
CA THR A 336 26.25 -19.03 14.47
C THR A 336 27.70 -19.46 14.18
N GLY A 337 27.95 -20.76 14.39
CA GLY A 337 29.19 -21.41 13.98
C GLY A 337 30.36 -21.14 14.93
N SER A 338 31.24 -20.21 14.55
CA SER A 338 32.41 -19.78 15.32
C SER A 338 32.35 -18.32 15.76
N LEU A 339 31.32 -17.59 15.34
CA LEU A 339 31.11 -16.19 15.67
C LEU A 339 30.78 -16.01 17.15
N VAL A 340 31.13 -14.85 17.70
CA VAL A 340 30.82 -14.44 19.07
C VAL A 340 30.37 -12.98 19.12
N ASP A 341 29.62 -12.62 20.17
CA ASP A 341 29.21 -11.25 20.51
C ASP A 341 30.31 -10.19 20.23
N ASN A 342 29.94 -9.17 19.45
CA ASN A 342 30.77 -8.10 18.84
C ASN A 342 31.45 -8.46 17.50
N GLU A 343 31.15 -9.61 16.87
CA GLU A 343 31.67 -10.01 15.55
C GLU A 343 30.67 -9.72 14.43
N ASN A 344 30.49 -8.43 14.14
CA ASN A 344 29.57 -7.94 13.10
C ASN A 344 30.01 -8.34 11.67
N GLU A 345 29.11 -9.01 10.95
CA GLU A 345 29.26 -9.44 9.55
C GLU A 345 28.14 -8.90 8.66
N ILE A 346 28.33 -8.93 7.33
CA ILE A 346 27.28 -8.57 6.37
C ILE A 346 26.45 -9.80 6.05
N TYR A 347 25.15 -9.72 6.26
CA TYR A 347 24.18 -10.76 5.93
C TYR A 347 23.25 -10.33 4.81
N GLY A 348 22.50 -11.26 4.26
CA GLY A 348 21.37 -10.94 3.40
C GLY A 348 20.39 -12.09 3.16
N GLN A 349 19.14 -11.70 2.93
CA GLN A 349 17.99 -12.57 2.72
C GLN A 349 17.31 -12.28 1.37
N ARG A 350 16.88 -13.35 0.70
CA ARG A 350 16.09 -13.30 -0.54
C ARG A 350 14.62 -13.40 -0.19
N VAL A 351 13.82 -12.47 -0.70
CA VAL A 351 12.39 -12.36 -0.40
C VAL A 351 11.57 -12.48 -1.68
N ASN A 352 10.51 -13.28 -1.66
CA ASN A 352 9.60 -13.44 -2.77
C ASN A 352 8.80 -12.17 -3.03
N GLY A 353 8.99 -11.56 -4.20
CA GLY A 353 8.40 -10.28 -4.53
C GLY A 353 6.89 -10.29 -4.75
N ALA A 354 6.22 -11.45 -4.71
CA ALA A 354 4.76 -11.57 -4.80
C ALA A 354 4.08 -11.87 -3.46
N THR A 355 4.78 -12.51 -2.52
CA THR A 355 4.20 -12.90 -1.22
C THR A 355 4.82 -12.18 -0.03
N GLY A 356 6.07 -11.72 -0.13
CA GLY A 356 6.89 -11.32 1.02
C GLY A 356 7.54 -12.49 1.75
N ALA A 357 7.31 -13.73 1.32
CA ALA A 357 7.88 -14.91 1.96
C ALA A 357 9.37 -15.06 1.63
N GLU A 358 10.15 -15.45 2.62
CA GLU A 358 11.58 -15.74 2.52
C GLU A 358 11.91 -16.90 1.56
N ILE A 359 13.11 -16.85 0.97
CA ILE A 359 13.59 -17.82 -0.04
C ILE A 359 14.95 -18.40 0.39
N GLY A 360 14.89 -19.23 1.42
CA GLY A 360 16.06 -19.84 2.05
C GLY A 360 16.28 -19.28 3.45
N SER A 361 17.39 -19.65 4.06
CA SER A 361 17.91 -18.99 5.26
C SER A 361 18.74 -17.77 4.87
N ASP A 362 19.04 -16.96 5.87
CA ASP A 362 20.04 -15.90 5.80
C ASP A 362 21.39 -16.41 5.29
N ILE A 363 22.12 -15.49 4.66
CA ILE A 363 23.40 -15.76 4.00
C ILE A 363 24.43 -14.77 4.53
N ARG A 364 25.45 -15.24 5.27
CA ARG A 364 26.67 -14.46 5.55
C ARG A 364 27.41 -14.19 4.22
N LEU A 365 27.59 -12.91 3.90
CA LEU A 365 28.15 -12.40 2.64
C LEU A 365 29.60 -11.89 2.78
N SER A 366 30.07 -11.64 4.00
CA SER A 366 31.45 -11.28 4.31
C SER A 366 32.11 -12.28 5.26
N ASP A 367 33.43 -12.17 5.34
CA ASP A 367 34.32 -12.92 6.23
C ASP A 367 35.38 -11.91 6.68
N MET A 368 35.29 -11.48 7.93
CA MET A 368 36.05 -10.37 8.50
C MET A 368 36.97 -10.80 9.65
N GLY A 369 37.62 -11.96 9.50
CA GLY A 369 38.59 -12.43 10.49
C GLY A 369 39.60 -13.43 9.96
N SER A 370 39.98 -14.32 10.86
CA SER A 370 40.50 -15.64 10.52
C SER A 370 39.65 -16.66 11.27
N ASP A 371 38.59 -17.12 10.63
CA ASP A 371 37.73 -18.24 11.06
C ASP A 371 38.56 -19.52 11.36
#